data_AF-A0A059LP63-F1
#
_entry.id   AF-A0A059LP63-F1
#
_cell.length_a   1.000
_cell.length_b   1.000
_cell.length_c   1.000
_cell.angle_alpha   90.00
_cell.angle_beta   90.00
_cell.angle_gamma   90.00
#
_symmetry.space_group_name_H-M   'P 1'
#
loop_
_entity.id
_entity.type
_entity.pdbx_description
1 polymer ?
#
loop_
_entity_poly.entity_id
_entity_poly.type
_entity_poly.pdbx_seq_one_letter_code
_entity_poly.pdbx_strand_id
1 'polypeptide(L)'
;MDSIHYHARAAGCVLVGGLLMGRTSDRRRCARSWADHPPASVPFLVQQPQIILLKEGTDTSQGKPQLISNINACVAVADVVRTTLGPRGMDKLIHSEQGSVTISNDGATIMKTLDIVHPAAKALADISLSQDSEVGDGTTTVVLLAAEFLREARAFVEEGVHPRHIIRAYRQAAALAVARVKKMATYIGADSKLAAELGAQETAQADEAGAAPPSRRLLERCAQTSLNSKLVSGERDFFAKMVVDGVCQLDPASLDLRLLGIKKVQGGGLRDSFLVDGVAFKKTFSYAGFEMQPKSYADCDVLLLNVELELRAERDNAEVRLTDPSQYQSVVDAEWNVIYAKLQACADSGAKVVLSRLAIGDLATQFFADRDIFCAGRVLEEDMRRVAEATGGAVQSSTTS
;
A
#
# COMPACT_ATOMS: atom_id res chain seq x y z
N MET A 1 5.31 21.70 -26.60
CA MET A 1 5.80 22.98 -27.14
C MET A 1 6.63 23.65 -26.06
N ASP A 2 7.96 23.53 -26.01
CA ASP A 2 8.88 22.76 -26.86
C ASP A 2 10.04 22.19 -26.02
N SER A 3 10.68 21.16 -26.56
CA SER A 3 11.89 20.55 -26.00
C SER A 3 13.12 21.45 -26.23
N ILE A 4 14.19 21.27 -25.44
CA ILE A 4 15.53 20.91 -25.94
C ILE A 4 16.47 20.64 -24.75
N HIS A 5 17.15 19.49 -24.79
CA HIS A 5 18.24 19.12 -23.89
C HIS A 5 19.57 19.76 -24.31
N TYR A 6 20.50 19.94 -23.37
CA TYR A 6 21.93 19.73 -23.67
C TYR A 6 22.62 18.93 -22.56
N HIS A 7 23.62 18.14 -22.96
CA HIS A 7 24.29 17.10 -22.17
C HIS A 7 25.80 17.38 -22.07
N ALA A 8 26.46 16.68 -21.12
CA ALA A 8 27.91 16.40 -21.09
C ALA A 8 28.85 17.57 -20.70
N ARG A 9 30.04 17.36 -20.11
CA ARG A 9 30.75 16.13 -19.67
C ARG A 9 31.73 16.44 -18.53
N ALA A 10 32.25 15.41 -17.86
CA ALA A 10 33.22 15.53 -16.76
C ALA A 10 34.69 15.38 -17.20
N ALA A 11 35.61 15.71 -16.27
CA ALA A 11 36.92 15.07 -15.96
C ALA A 11 38.12 16.04 -15.89
N GLY A 12 39.09 15.72 -15.02
CA GLY A 12 40.47 16.21 -15.09
C GLY A 12 41.07 16.76 -13.79
N CYS A 13 41.75 15.91 -13.01
CA CYS A 13 42.62 16.31 -11.89
C CYS A 13 44.06 15.90 -12.20
N VAL A 14 45.01 16.84 -12.21
CA VAL A 14 46.46 16.56 -12.15
C VAL A 14 47.17 17.67 -11.36
N LEU A 15 47.93 17.26 -10.34
CA LEU A 15 48.93 18.05 -9.63
C LEU A 15 50.31 17.86 -10.30
N VAL A 16 51.22 18.84 -10.23
CA VAL A 16 52.67 18.65 -9.95
C VAL A 16 53.48 19.96 -10.11
N GLY A 17 54.29 20.27 -9.09
CA GLY A 17 55.68 20.75 -9.26
C GLY A 17 55.96 22.25 -9.42
N GLY A 18 57.08 22.72 -8.84
CA GLY A 18 57.70 23.99 -9.24
C GLY A 18 58.37 24.80 -8.12
N LEU A 19 59.48 24.32 -7.56
CA LEU A 19 60.36 25.09 -6.67
C LEU A 19 61.14 26.15 -7.48
N LEU A 20 61.39 27.36 -6.95
CA LEU A 20 62.63 28.12 -7.23
C LEU A 20 62.86 29.30 -6.24
N MET A 21 64.12 29.72 -6.12
CA MET A 21 64.70 30.38 -4.96
C MET A 21 65.68 31.49 -5.39
N GLY A 22 65.71 32.63 -4.68
CA GLY A 22 66.76 33.68 -4.76
C GLY A 22 66.47 34.77 -3.72
N ARG A 23 67.37 35.21 -2.81
CA ARG A 23 68.74 35.76 -2.99
C ARG A 23 68.74 36.83 -4.10
N THR A 24 69.18 38.08 -3.94
CA THR A 24 69.96 38.80 -2.89
C THR A 24 69.79 40.33 -3.13
N SER A 25 70.18 41.32 -2.29
CA SER A 25 70.94 41.40 -1.02
C SER A 25 70.76 42.79 -0.38
N ASP A 26 70.96 42.93 0.93
CA ASP A 26 71.00 44.21 1.66
C ASP A 26 72.31 45.01 1.40
N ARG A 27 72.20 46.33 1.11
CA ARG A 27 73.22 47.34 1.51
C ARG A 27 72.75 48.81 1.38
N ARG A 28 72.39 49.39 2.53
CA ARG A 28 72.78 50.75 3.03
C ARG A 28 72.78 51.98 2.08
N ARG A 29 71.90 52.95 2.36
CA ARG A 29 72.18 54.37 2.76
C ARG A 29 70.87 55.18 2.74
N CYS A 30 70.40 55.71 3.88
CA CYS A 30 70.73 57.04 4.44
C CYS A 30 70.00 58.25 3.79
N ALA A 31 68.81 58.54 4.34
CA ALA A 31 68.37 59.84 4.88
C ALA A 31 67.91 61.00 3.96
N ARG A 32 66.92 61.74 4.51
CA ARG A 32 66.30 63.01 4.07
C ARG A 32 65.33 62.85 2.88
N SER A 33 64.04 63.18 2.97
CA SER A 33 63.42 64.37 3.59
C SER A 33 62.01 64.09 4.17
N TRP A 34 61.60 64.88 5.16
CA TRP A 34 60.18 65.06 5.53
C TRP A 34 59.63 66.27 4.77
N ALA A 35 58.54 66.09 4.03
CA ALA A 35 57.39 67.03 3.94
C ALA A 35 56.32 66.46 2.98
N ASP A 36 55.07 66.76 3.29
CA ASP A 36 53.89 66.81 2.40
C ASP A 36 53.42 65.53 1.68
N HIS A 37 52.48 64.83 2.31
CA HIS A 37 51.08 64.69 1.85
C HIS A 37 50.23 63.95 2.90
N PRO A 38 48.89 64.20 2.99
CA PRO A 38 48.07 63.67 4.08
C PRO A 38 47.83 62.16 3.98
N PRO A 39 47.67 61.44 5.11
CA PRO A 39 47.37 60.00 5.09
C PRO A 39 45.97 59.77 4.49
N ALA A 40 45.91 58.93 3.47
CA ALA A 40 44.67 58.50 2.84
C ALA A 40 43.76 57.78 3.84
N SER A 41 42.45 57.91 3.61
CA SER A 41 41.36 57.30 4.37
C SER A 41 41.62 55.85 4.78
N VAL A 42 41.34 55.55 6.06
CA VAL A 42 41.32 54.18 6.62
C VAL A 42 40.46 53.28 5.72
N PRO A 43 40.96 52.12 5.25
CA PRO A 43 40.14 51.20 4.49
C PRO A 43 39.03 50.64 5.39
N PHE A 44 37.79 50.75 4.90
CA PHE A 44 36.61 50.18 5.54
C PHE A 44 36.85 48.67 5.76
N LEU A 45 36.81 48.22 7.02
CA LEU A 45 36.91 46.80 7.35
C LEU A 45 35.66 46.09 6.81
N VAL A 46 35.77 45.57 5.59
CA VAL A 46 34.80 44.60 5.06
C VAL A 46 34.88 43.38 5.97
N GLN A 47 33.93 43.26 6.90
CA GLN A 47 33.70 42.01 7.60
C GLN A 47 33.41 40.95 6.53
N GLN A 48 34.34 40.01 6.35
CA GLN A 48 34.07 38.83 5.55
C GLN A 48 32.86 38.14 6.17
N PRO A 49 31.80 37.83 5.39
CA PRO A 49 30.64 37.15 5.93
C PRO A 49 31.10 35.84 6.54
N GLN A 50 30.69 35.58 7.79
CA GLN A 50 31.04 34.33 8.46
C GLN A 50 30.52 33.17 7.62
N ILE A 51 31.35 32.16 7.38
CA ILE A 51 30.94 30.97 6.63
C ILE A 51 29.93 30.22 7.50
N ILE A 52 28.64 30.44 7.21
CA ILE A 52 27.55 29.76 7.90
C ILE A 52 27.64 28.28 7.50
N LEU A 53 27.86 27.42 8.49
CA LEU A 53 28.17 25.99 8.30
C LEU A 53 26.97 25.21 7.74
N LEU A 54 25.77 25.78 7.86
CA LEU A 54 24.50 25.28 7.35
C LEU A 54 23.73 26.43 6.70
N LYS A 55 22.78 26.09 5.81
CA LYS A 55 21.94 27.09 5.14
C LYS A 55 21.08 27.84 6.16
N GLU A 56 20.93 29.15 6.01
CA GLU A 56 20.00 29.96 6.79
C GLU A 56 18.59 29.33 6.78
N GLY A 57 17.99 29.19 7.96
CA GLY A 57 16.73 28.46 8.15
C GLY A 57 16.88 26.98 8.55
N THR A 58 18.11 26.45 8.66
CA THR A 58 18.32 25.08 9.19
C THR A 58 18.28 25.08 10.73
N ASP A 59 17.22 24.54 11.34
CA ASP A 59 17.19 24.27 12.79
C ASP A 59 18.12 23.10 13.12
N THR A 60 19.06 23.33 14.05
CA THR A 60 19.93 22.29 14.62
C THR A 60 19.78 22.18 16.12
N SER A 61 18.69 21.55 16.54
CA SER A 61 18.49 21.15 17.92
C SER A 61 19.24 19.83 18.23
N GLN A 62 20.01 19.82 19.33
CA GLN A 62 20.94 18.73 19.70
C GLN A 62 20.87 18.38 21.20
N GLY A 63 21.41 17.23 21.59
CA GLY A 63 21.54 16.82 22.99
C GLY A 63 20.22 16.41 23.65
N LYS A 64 20.14 16.54 25.00
CA LYS A 64 18.95 16.17 25.78
C LYS A 64 17.65 16.83 25.30
N PRO A 65 17.62 18.15 24.96
CA PRO A 65 16.38 18.81 24.52
C PRO A 65 15.78 18.18 23.26
N GLN A 66 16.60 17.76 22.29
CA GLN A 66 16.13 17.09 21.08
C GLN A 66 15.45 15.74 21.41
N LEU A 67 16.01 14.97 22.34
CA LEU A 67 15.43 13.69 22.74
C LEU A 67 14.08 13.89 23.44
N ILE A 68 13.98 14.88 24.33
CA ILE A 68 12.73 15.21 25.02
C ILE A 68 11.67 15.72 24.03
N SER A 69 12.07 16.55 23.06
CA SER A 69 11.18 17.00 21.97
C SER A 69 10.64 15.82 21.16
N ASN A 70 11.52 14.90 20.74
CA ASN A 70 11.14 13.68 20.03
C ASN A 70 10.15 12.81 20.83
N ILE A 71 10.41 12.60 22.12
CA ILE A 71 9.53 11.84 23.02
C ILE A 71 8.15 12.52 23.12
N ASN A 72 8.10 13.83 23.33
CA ASN A 72 6.85 14.58 23.46
C ASN A 72 6.02 14.54 22.17
N ALA A 73 6.65 14.64 20.99
CA ALA A 73 5.97 14.50 19.70
C ALA A 73 5.37 13.09 19.51
N CYS A 74 6.12 12.04 19.87
CA CYS A 74 5.64 10.66 19.86
C CYS A 74 4.44 10.46 20.81
N VAL A 75 4.53 10.99 22.03
CA VAL A 75 3.46 10.92 23.04
C VAL A 75 2.20 11.66 22.57
N ALA A 76 2.33 12.85 21.99
CA ALA A 76 1.19 13.63 21.49
C ALA A 76 0.40 12.88 20.40
N VAL A 77 1.08 12.25 19.45
CA VAL A 77 0.42 11.43 18.41
C VAL A 77 -0.18 10.15 19.00
N ALA A 78 0.48 9.52 19.96
CA ALA A 78 -0.06 8.35 20.65
C ALA A 78 -1.33 8.67 21.45
N ASP A 79 -1.42 9.83 22.11
CA ASP A 79 -2.63 10.25 22.83
C ASP A 79 -3.84 10.52 21.89
N VAL A 80 -3.61 10.82 20.59
CA VAL A 80 -4.70 10.89 19.59
C VAL A 80 -5.35 9.52 19.36
N VAL A 81 -4.54 8.46 19.19
CA VAL A 81 -5.03 7.09 18.98
C VAL A 81 -5.39 6.37 20.29
N ARG A 82 -4.95 6.86 21.45
CA ARG A 82 -5.16 6.20 22.75
C ARG A 82 -6.60 5.82 23.05
N THR A 83 -7.57 6.61 22.62
CA THR A 83 -8.99 6.33 22.88
C THR A 83 -9.59 5.27 21.98
N THR A 84 -8.91 4.80 20.93
CA THR A 84 -9.41 3.73 20.04
C THR A 84 -9.15 2.33 20.62
N LEU A 85 -8.30 2.23 21.65
CA LEU A 85 -7.94 0.97 22.27
C LEU A 85 -9.09 0.38 23.10
N GLY A 86 -9.34 -0.92 22.91
CA GLY A 86 -10.25 -1.73 23.71
C GLY A 86 -11.64 -1.92 23.10
N PRO A 87 -12.49 -2.78 23.70
CA PRO A 87 -13.80 -3.16 23.14
C PRO A 87 -14.85 -2.04 23.17
N ARG A 88 -14.53 -0.89 23.76
CA ARG A 88 -15.33 0.35 23.72
C ARG A 88 -14.45 1.52 23.26
N GLY A 89 -13.54 1.26 22.33
CA GLY A 89 -12.75 2.28 21.67
C GLY A 89 -13.66 3.33 21.00
N MET A 90 -13.25 4.58 21.06
CA MET A 90 -13.96 5.69 20.43
C MET A 90 -13.41 5.92 19.02
N ASP A 91 -14.28 5.74 18.02
CA ASP A 91 -13.99 6.05 16.62
C ASP A 91 -13.47 7.49 16.45
N LYS A 92 -12.58 7.67 15.47
CA LYS A 92 -12.09 8.99 15.05
C LYS A 92 -12.74 9.37 13.73
N LEU A 93 -13.47 10.48 13.73
CA LEU A 93 -13.87 11.19 12.52
C LEU A 93 -12.73 12.12 12.11
N ILE A 94 -12.16 11.88 10.94
CA ILE A 94 -11.09 12.68 10.34
C ILE A 94 -11.64 13.31 9.07
N HIS A 95 -11.51 14.63 8.95
CA HIS A 95 -11.86 15.38 7.75
C HIS A 95 -10.57 15.77 7.02
N SER A 96 -10.45 15.38 5.75
CA SER A 96 -9.35 15.81 4.89
C SER A 96 -9.68 17.16 4.26
N GLU A 97 -8.66 17.96 3.95
CA GLU A 97 -8.78 19.21 3.18
C GLU A 97 -9.48 19.02 1.82
N GLN A 98 -9.41 17.80 1.26
CA GLN A 98 -10.09 17.40 0.02
C GLN A 98 -11.61 17.17 0.20
N GLY A 99 -12.16 17.41 1.38
CA GLY A 99 -13.59 17.23 1.67
C GLY A 99 -14.00 15.80 2.02
N SER A 100 -13.10 14.82 1.94
CA SER A 100 -13.38 13.43 2.34
C SER A 100 -13.49 13.32 3.86
N VAL A 101 -14.48 12.53 4.32
CA VAL A 101 -14.71 12.22 5.73
C VAL A 101 -14.45 10.74 5.94
N THR A 102 -13.48 10.43 6.79
CA THR A 102 -13.11 9.06 7.16
C THR A 102 -13.45 8.85 8.64
N ILE A 103 -14.22 7.82 8.94
CA ILE A 103 -14.46 7.37 10.31
C ILE A 103 -13.73 6.03 10.49
N SER A 104 -12.84 5.94 11.47
CA SER A 104 -12.11 4.69 11.76
C SER A 104 -11.77 4.56 13.24
N ASN A 105 -11.74 3.31 13.72
CA ASN A 105 -11.13 2.94 15.00
C ASN A 105 -9.71 2.33 14.83
N ASP A 106 -9.33 1.96 13.60
CA ASP A 106 -8.05 1.32 13.33
C ASP A 106 -6.89 2.34 13.37
N GLY A 107 -5.88 2.02 14.17
CA GLY A 107 -4.69 2.85 14.36
C GLY A 107 -3.91 3.11 13.08
N ALA A 108 -3.75 2.11 12.20
CA ALA A 108 -2.96 2.27 10.97
C ALA A 108 -3.65 3.23 9.99
N THR A 109 -4.96 3.06 9.79
CA THR A 109 -5.81 3.96 8.99
C THR A 109 -5.79 5.38 9.53
N ILE A 110 -5.87 5.58 10.85
CA ILE A 110 -5.80 6.90 11.49
C ILE A 110 -4.44 7.53 11.24
N MET A 111 -3.35 6.83 11.54
CA MET A 111 -1.97 7.33 11.39
C MET A 111 -1.61 7.64 9.93
N LYS A 112 -2.21 6.95 8.96
CA LYS A 112 -2.08 7.21 7.51
C LYS A 112 -2.87 8.43 7.04
N THR A 113 -3.94 8.79 7.73
CA THR A 113 -4.81 9.93 7.37
C THR A 113 -4.37 11.24 8.04
N LEU A 114 -3.67 11.16 9.17
CA LEU A 114 -3.08 12.30 9.87
C LEU A 114 -1.81 12.80 9.15
N ASP A 115 -1.69 14.12 8.96
CA ASP A 115 -0.46 14.72 8.44
C ASP A 115 0.59 14.84 9.57
N ILE A 116 1.52 13.88 9.60
CA ILE A 116 2.56 13.79 10.63
C ILE A 116 3.89 14.33 10.08
N VAL A 117 4.12 15.63 10.30
CA VAL A 117 5.35 16.33 9.89
C VAL A 117 6.57 15.93 10.73
N HIS A 118 6.40 15.64 12.03
CA HIS A 118 7.53 15.43 12.94
C HIS A 118 8.23 14.08 12.72
N PRO A 119 9.55 14.02 12.42
CA PRO A 119 10.23 12.79 12.01
C PRO A 119 10.11 11.62 13.00
N ALA A 120 10.22 11.87 14.31
CA ALA A 120 10.09 10.83 15.32
C ALA A 120 8.67 10.23 15.40
N ALA A 121 7.65 11.06 15.15
CA ALA A 121 6.26 10.61 15.17
C ALA A 121 5.89 9.89 13.86
N LYS A 122 6.51 10.26 12.73
CA LYS A 122 6.38 9.51 11.48
C LYS A 122 6.86 8.06 11.63
N ALA A 123 7.95 7.82 12.36
CA ALA A 123 8.39 6.47 12.67
C ALA A 123 7.36 5.63 13.47
N LEU A 124 6.49 6.26 14.29
CA LEU A 124 5.36 5.55 14.91
C LEU A 124 4.27 5.17 13.90
N ALA A 125 4.03 6.02 12.89
CA ALA A 125 3.11 5.71 11.80
C ALA A 125 3.62 4.52 10.97
N ASP A 126 4.91 4.52 10.65
CA ASP A 126 5.57 3.43 9.91
C ASP A 126 5.48 2.09 10.68
N ILE A 127 5.65 2.10 12.01
CA ILE A 127 5.48 0.92 12.87
C ILE A 127 4.01 0.42 12.84
N SER A 128 3.03 1.33 12.91
CA SER A 128 1.61 0.97 12.84
C SER A 128 1.24 0.33 11.50
N LEU A 129 1.78 0.88 10.39
CA LEU A 129 1.58 0.39 9.04
C LEU A 129 2.27 -0.98 8.80
N SER A 130 3.44 -1.19 9.41
CA SER A 130 4.13 -2.49 9.39
C SER A 130 3.29 -3.56 10.09
N GLN A 131 2.75 -3.25 11.28
CA GLN A 131 1.88 -4.15 12.04
C GLN A 131 0.59 -4.52 11.30
N ASP A 132 0.00 -3.56 10.58
CA ASP A 132 -1.17 -3.78 9.71
C ASP A 132 -0.82 -4.75 8.56
N SER A 133 0.35 -4.58 7.93
CA SER A 133 0.79 -5.43 6.82
C SER A 133 1.23 -6.85 7.22
N GLU A 134 1.79 -7.04 8.42
CA GLU A 134 2.27 -8.34 8.90
C GLU A 134 1.20 -9.17 9.61
N VAL A 135 0.26 -8.51 10.31
CA VAL A 135 -0.71 -9.17 11.20
C VAL A 135 -2.15 -8.66 11.04
N GLY A 136 -2.35 -7.37 10.71
CA GLY A 136 -3.69 -6.78 10.52
C GLY A 136 -4.49 -6.53 11.81
N ASP A 137 -3.91 -6.76 12.98
CA ASP A 137 -4.49 -6.43 14.29
C ASP A 137 -3.39 -5.90 15.25
N GLY A 138 -3.79 -5.16 16.28
CA GLY A 138 -2.87 -4.56 17.24
C GLY A 138 -2.16 -3.28 16.76
N THR A 139 -2.61 -2.69 15.65
CA THR A 139 -2.08 -1.42 15.09
C THR A 139 -2.08 -0.28 16.11
N THR A 140 -3.15 -0.17 16.92
CA THR A 140 -3.24 0.79 18.04
C THR A 140 -2.34 0.40 19.22
N THR A 141 -2.28 -0.88 19.60
CA THR A 141 -1.49 -1.31 20.76
C THR A 141 0.01 -1.13 20.55
N VAL A 142 0.53 -1.37 19.34
CA VAL A 142 1.96 -1.20 19.07
C VAL A 142 2.39 0.27 19.17
N VAL A 143 1.59 1.21 18.66
CA VAL A 143 1.85 2.66 18.77
C VAL A 143 1.83 3.11 20.23
N LEU A 144 0.84 2.67 21.01
CA LEU A 144 0.72 3.04 22.42
C LEU A 144 1.86 2.46 23.27
N LEU A 145 2.22 1.19 23.08
CA LEU A 145 3.34 0.57 23.80
C LEU A 145 4.67 1.26 23.45
N ALA A 146 4.92 1.57 22.18
CA ALA A 146 6.12 2.28 21.76
C ALA A 146 6.21 3.68 22.37
N ALA A 147 5.11 4.42 22.42
CA ALA A 147 5.06 5.74 23.06
C ALA A 147 5.17 5.66 24.59
N GLU A 148 4.62 4.63 25.23
CA GLU A 148 4.75 4.42 26.68
C GLU A 148 6.21 4.11 27.07
N PHE A 149 6.91 3.27 26.31
CA PHE A 149 8.35 3.04 26.53
C PHE A 149 9.18 4.32 26.37
N LEU A 150 8.81 5.21 25.43
CA LEU A 150 9.45 6.53 25.30
C LEU A 150 9.11 7.46 26.47
N ARG A 151 7.88 7.40 26.99
CA ARG A 151 7.42 8.19 28.15
C ARG A 151 8.18 7.78 29.41
N GLU A 152 8.30 6.48 29.70
CA GLU A 152 9.08 5.95 30.83
C GLU A 152 10.59 6.22 30.67
N ALA A 153 11.13 6.13 29.45
CA ALA A 153 12.53 6.45 29.18
C ALA A 153 12.90 7.92 29.48
N ARG A 154 11.92 8.83 29.48
CA ARG A 154 12.12 10.27 29.67
C ARG A 154 12.79 10.60 30.99
N ALA A 155 12.37 9.98 32.09
CA ALA A 155 12.93 10.21 33.42
C ALA A 155 14.45 9.92 33.45
N PHE A 156 14.86 8.78 32.92
CA PHE A 156 16.28 8.39 32.85
C PHE A 156 17.11 9.32 31.93
N VAL A 157 16.53 9.86 30.85
CA VAL A 157 17.20 10.84 29.98
C VAL A 157 17.37 12.20 30.69
N GLU A 158 16.37 12.62 31.46
CA GLU A 158 16.42 13.83 32.29
C GLU A 158 17.51 13.69 33.38
N GLU A 159 17.53 12.57 34.11
CA GLU A 159 18.59 12.19 35.07
C GLU A 159 20.01 12.12 34.44
N GLY A 160 20.10 11.88 33.13
CA GLY A 160 21.36 11.88 32.38
C GLY A 160 21.96 10.50 32.10
N VAL A 161 21.17 9.43 32.23
CA VAL A 161 21.54 8.10 31.74
C VAL A 161 21.75 8.18 30.23
N HIS A 162 22.92 7.77 29.74
CA HIS A 162 23.20 7.79 28.31
C HIS A 162 22.22 6.83 27.57
N PRO A 163 21.51 7.30 26.51
CA PRO A 163 20.50 6.50 25.80
C PRO A 163 20.92 5.08 25.36
N ARG A 164 22.22 4.86 25.13
CA ARG A 164 22.77 3.53 24.78
C ARG A 164 22.51 2.47 25.86
N HIS A 165 22.48 2.85 27.14
CA HIS A 165 22.15 1.93 28.23
C HIS A 165 20.65 1.60 28.25
N ILE A 166 19.79 2.59 28.05
CA ILE A 166 18.33 2.43 27.97
C ILE A 166 17.97 1.48 26.81
N ILE A 167 18.53 1.72 25.62
CA ILE A 167 18.33 0.87 24.43
C ILE A 167 18.79 -0.57 24.68
N ARG A 168 19.94 -0.76 25.37
CA ARG A 168 20.43 -2.10 25.73
C ARG A 168 19.46 -2.81 26.69
N ALA A 169 18.97 -2.11 27.71
CA ALA A 169 18.04 -2.65 28.70
C ALA A 169 16.71 -3.07 28.04
N TYR A 170 16.09 -2.19 27.23
CA TYR A 170 14.85 -2.54 26.53
C TYR A 170 15.03 -3.68 25.53
N ARG A 171 16.16 -3.77 24.81
CA ARG A 171 16.43 -4.91 23.92
C ARG A 171 16.53 -6.24 24.68
N GLN A 172 17.14 -6.24 25.87
CA GLN A 172 17.21 -7.42 26.74
C GLN A 172 15.82 -7.77 27.32
N ALA A 173 15.07 -6.78 27.78
CA ALA A 173 13.71 -6.97 28.30
C ALA A 173 12.76 -7.53 27.23
N ALA A 174 12.80 -7.00 26.00
CA ALA A 174 11.99 -7.49 24.88
C ALA A 174 12.29 -8.97 24.55
N ALA A 175 13.57 -9.36 24.52
CA ALA A 175 13.95 -10.75 24.28
C ALA A 175 13.41 -11.70 25.36
N LEU A 176 13.46 -11.30 26.64
CA LEU A 176 12.90 -12.06 27.76
C LEU A 176 11.37 -12.12 27.71
N ALA A 177 10.71 -11.00 27.35
CA ALA A 177 9.25 -10.94 27.22
C ALA A 177 8.75 -11.87 26.10
N VAL A 178 9.37 -11.82 24.91
CA VAL A 178 9.04 -12.74 23.78
C VAL A 178 9.28 -14.20 24.18
N ALA A 179 10.38 -14.51 24.86
CA ALA A 179 10.64 -15.86 25.37
C ALA A 179 9.60 -16.31 26.41
N ARG A 180 9.04 -15.39 27.22
CA ARG A 180 7.97 -15.70 28.18
C ARG A 180 6.63 -15.91 27.49
N VAL A 181 6.28 -15.08 26.50
CA VAL A 181 5.06 -15.25 25.68
C VAL A 181 5.07 -16.61 24.97
N LYS A 182 6.19 -17.01 24.34
CA LYS A 182 6.32 -18.34 23.73
C LYS A 182 6.09 -19.48 24.73
N LYS A 183 6.60 -19.36 25.96
CA LYS A 183 6.36 -20.34 27.05
C LYS A 183 4.94 -20.34 27.62
N MET A 184 4.12 -19.34 27.30
CA MET A 184 2.72 -19.23 27.74
C MET A 184 1.73 -19.54 26.60
N ALA A 185 2.22 -19.69 25.37
CA ALA A 185 1.40 -20.07 24.23
C ALA A 185 0.94 -21.53 24.38
N THR A 186 -0.37 -21.75 24.25
CA THR A 186 -0.96 -23.08 24.15
C THR A 186 -1.19 -23.41 22.68
N TYR A 187 -0.79 -24.62 22.26
CA TYR A 187 -1.04 -25.12 20.92
C TYR A 187 -2.42 -25.79 20.87
N ILE A 188 -3.22 -25.49 19.84
CA ILE A 188 -4.63 -25.90 19.74
C ILE A 188 -4.93 -26.53 18.36
N GLY A 189 -3.92 -27.15 17.75
CA GLY A 189 -4.04 -27.91 16.50
C GLY A 189 -3.88 -29.42 16.72
N ALA A 190 -4.19 -30.20 15.68
CA ALA A 190 -3.99 -31.65 15.67
C ALA A 190 -2.57 -32.07 15.22
N ASP A 191 -1.77 -31.15 14.65
CA ASP A 191 -0.42 -31.45 14.14
C ASP A 191 0.62 -31.47 15.27
N SER A 192 0.91 -32.67 15.78
CA SER A 192 1.92 -32.88 16.84
C SER A 192 3.32 -32.39 16.50
N LYS A 193 3.65 -32.21 15.21
CA LYS A 193 4.95 -31.69 14.76
C LYS A 193 5.17 -30.22 15.17
N LEU A 194 4.15 -29.38 15.05
CA LEU A 194 4.24 -27.96 15.41
C LEU A 194 4.14 -27.75 16.93
N ALA A 195 3.41 -28.61 17.64
CA ALA A 195 3.39 -28.65 19.10
C ALA A 195 4.80 -28.89 19.69
N ALA A 196 5.55 -29.82 19.10
CA ALA A 196 6.89 -30.19 19.54
C ALA A 196 7.93 -29.06 19.40
N GLU A 197 7.87 -28.27 18.31
CA GLU A 197 8.80 -27.14 18.09
C GLU A 197 8.53 -25.95 19.03
N LEU A 198 7.27 -25.75 19.43
CA LEU A 198 6.87 -24.62 20.28
C LEU A 198 6.96 -24.92 21.79
N GLY A 199 7.13 -26.18 22.18
CA GLY A 199 7.27 -26.59 23.59
C GLY A 199 5.99 -26.39 24.42
N ALA A 200 4.83 -26.38 23.75
CA ALA A 200 3.53 -26.27 24.40
C ALA A 200 3.13 -27.60 25.04
N GLN A 201 2.54 -27.55 26.24
CA GLN A 201 1.96 -28.76 26.85
C GLN A 201 0.68 -29.17 26.11
N GLU A 202 0.61 -30.41 25.66
CA GLU A 202 -0.57 -30.98 25.02
C GLU A 202 -1.73 -31.10 26.01
N THR A 203 -2.66 -30.14 25.99
CA THR A 203 -4.00 -30.35 26.56
C THR A 203 -4.89 -31.03 25.52
N ALA A 204 -4.71 -32.34 25.37
CA ALA A 204 -5.52 -33.16 24.46
C ALA A 204 -6.96 -33.34 25.03
N GLN A 205 -7.85 -32.40 24.74
CA GLN A 205 -9.28 -32.69 24.64
C GLN A 205 -9.59 -32.97 23.17
N ALA A 206 -9.38 -34.23 22.79
CA ALA A 206 -9.86 -34.76 21.52
C ALA A 206 -11.36 -35.00 21.64
N ASP A 207 -12.18 -34.15 21.03
CA ASP A 207 -13.57 -34.50 20.75
C ASP A 207 -13.57 -35.61 19.69
N GLU A 208 -14.23 -36.73 19.96
CA GLU A 208 -14.23 -37.93 19.11
C GLU A 208 -15.08 -37.74 17.82
N ALA A 209 -14.55 -37.01 16.85
CA ALA A 209 -15.00 -37.01 15.46
C ALA A 209 -13.81 -36.77 14.52
N GLY A 210 -13.61 -37.66 13.55
CA GLY A 210 -12.38 -37.69 12.74
C GLY A 210 -12.13 -36.43 11.92
N ALA A 211 -10.85 -36.02 11.86
CA ALA A 211 -10.29 -35.09 10.88
C ALA A 211 -11.04 -33.74 10.69
N ALA A 212 -11.35 -33.06 11.79
CA ALA A 212 -11.78 -31.66 11.73
C ALA A 212 -10.58 -30.69 11.61
N PRO A 213 -10.65 -29.63 10.76
CA PRO A 213 -9.71 -28.51 10.81
C PRO A 213 -9.75 -27.82 12.20
N PRO A 214 -8.74 -27.01 12.59
CA PRO A 214 -8.65 -26.37 13.91
C PRO A 214 -10.01 -25.81 14.33
N SER A 215 -10.58 -26.42 15.38
CA SER A 215 -12.02 -26.47 15.62
C SER A 215 -12.73 -25.19 15.20
N ARG A 216 -13.59 -25.21 14.18
CA ARG A 216 -14.15 -24.02 13.51
C ARG A 216 -14.62 -22.93 14.48
N ARG A 217 -15.24 -23.35 15.59
CA ARG A 217 -15.68 -22.54 16.73
C ARG A 217 -14.58 -21.66 17.35
N LEU A 218 -13.33 -22.10 17.34
CA LEU A 218 -12.16 -21.36 17.78
C LEU A 218 -11.79 -20.24 16.79
N LEU A 219 -11.81 -20.52 15.49
CA LEU A 219 -11.63 -19.48 14.46
C LEU A 219 -12.75 -18.42 14.58
N GLU A 220 -14.00 -18.86 14.80
CA GLU A 220 -15.14 -17.96 15.04
C GLU A 220 -14.91 -17.10 16.31
N ARG A 221 -14.38 -17.68 17.40
CA ARG A 221 -14.00 -16.94 18.62
C ARG A 221 -12.88 -15.94 18.38
N CYS A 222 -11.85 -16.31 17.62
CA CYS A 222 -10.75 -15.41 17.26
C CYS A 222 -11.27 -14.23 16.42
N ALA A 223 -12.10 -14.50 15.39
CA ALA A 223 -12.75 -13.47 14.59
C ALA A 223 -13.64 -12.55 15.45
N GLN A 224 -14.45 -13.10 16.37
CA GLN A 224 -15.23 -12.31 17.33
C GLN A 224 -14.35 -11.36 18.16
N THR A 225 -13.15 -11.78 18.59
CA THR A 225 -12.27 -10.92 19.40
C THR A 225 -11.81 -9.68 18.65
N SER A 226 -11.37 -9.81 17.40
CA SER A 226 -10.92 -8.69 16.55
C SER A 226 -12.06 -7.82 15.98
N LEU A 227 -13.32 -8.19 16.21
CA LEU A 227 -14.50 -7.39 15.87
C LEU A 227 -15.08 -6.61 17.06
N ASN A 228 -14.68 -6.92 18.29
CA ASN A 228 -15.29 -6.34 19.50
C ASN A 228 -15.16 -4.82 19.63
N SER A 229 -14.09 -4.22 19.11
CA SER A 229 -13.82 -2.77 19.18
C SER A 229 -14.35 -1.99 17.97
N LYS A 230 -15.08 -2.63 17.05
CA LYS A 230 -15.50 -2.04 15.77
C LYS A 230 -17.01 -1.77 15.78
N LEU A 231 -17.47 -0.92 14.85
CA LEU A 231 -18.89 -0.61 14.65
C LEU A 231 -19.79 -1.85 14.46
N VAL A 232 -19.23 -2.95 13.93
CA VAL A 232 -19.92 -4.22 13.72
C VAL A 232 -20.01 -5.12 14.97
N SER A 233 -19.51 -4.67 16.13
CA SER A 233 -19.45 -5.43 17.38
C SER A 233 -20.81 -5.98 17.85
N GLY A 234 -21.90 -5.25 17.62
CA GLY A 234 -23.27 -5.70 17.93
C GLY A 234 -23.74 -6.90 17.10
N GLU A 235 -23.16 -7.11 15.92
CA GLU A 235 -23.48 -8.22 15.00
C GLU A 235 -22.26 -9.14 14.77
N ARG A 236 -21.28 -9.10 15.69
CA ARG A 236 -20.00 -9.83 15.55
C ARG A 236 -20.18 -11.33 15.31
N ASP A 237 -21.24 -11.95 15.85
CA ASP A 237 -21.48 -13.40 15.73
C ASP A 237 -21.95 -13.79 14.32
N PHE A 238 -22.54 -12.85 13.59
CA PHE A 238 -22.93 -12.99 12.18
C PHE A 238 -21.70 -12.80 11.29
N PHE A 239 -20.96 -11.70 11.47
CA PHE A 239 -19.76 -11.41 10.69
C PHE A 239 -18.62 -12.42 10.94
N ALA A 240 -18.43 -12.91 12.17
CA ALA A 240 -17.39 -13.90 12.48
C ALA A 240 -17.59 -15.21 11.72
N LYS A 241 -18.84 -15.67 11.54
CA LYS A 241 -19.14 -16.85 10.73
C LYS A 241 -18.74 -16.62 9.27
N MET A 242 -19.23 -15.53 8.66
CA MET A 242 -18.90 -15.19 7.27
C MET A 242 -17.39 -15.02 7.03
N VAL A 243 -16.65 -14.45 7.98
CA VAL A 243 -15.18 -14.34 7.90
C VAL A 243 -14.52 -15.72 7.92
N VAL A 244 -14.97 -16.62 8.80
CA VAL A 244 -14.43 -17.99 8.87
C VAL A 244 -14.81 -18.80 7.62
N ASP A 245 -16.04 -18.67 7.13
CA ASP A 245 -16.49 -19.30 5.88
C ASP A 245 -15.63 -18.84 4.69
N GLY A 246 -15.43 -17.53 4.52
CA GLY A 246 -14.58 -17.00 3.45
C GLY A 246 -13.12 -17.45 3.54
N VAL A 247 -12.52 -17.46 4.74
CA VAL A 247 -11.14 -17.94 4.93
C VAL A 247 -11.04 -19.45 4.67
N CYS A 248 -12.06 -20.23 5.03
CA CYS A 248 -12.10 -21.68 4.75
C CYS A 248 -12.34 -22.03 3.27
N GLN A 249 -12.77 -21.08 2.43
CA GLN A 249 -12.87 -21.27 0.97
C GLN A 249 -11.53 -21.05 0.24
N LEU A 250 -10.55 -20.39 0.88
CA LEU A 250 -9.22 -20.21 0.30
C LEU A 250 -8.38 -21.49 0.41
N ASP A 251 -7.44 -21.66 -0.52
CA ASP A 251 -6.40 -22.67 -0.40
C ASP A 251 -5.56 -22.46 0.89
N PRO A 252 -5.50 -23.46 1.80
CA PRO A 252 -4.73 -23.36 3.05
C PRO A 252 -3.22 -23.18 2.86
N ALA A 253 -2.67 -23.51 1.69
CA ALA A 253 -1.23 -23.39 1.43
C ALA A 253 -0.80 -21.97 1.04
N SER A 254 -1.67 -21.22 0.35
CA SER A 254 -1.37 -19.86 -0.15
C SER A 254 -2.05 -18.73 0.62
N LEU A 255 -3.27 -18.93 1.14
CA LEU A 255 -4.05 -17.98 1.95
C LEU A 255 -4.00 -16.51 1.44
N ASP A 256 -4.11 -16.31 0.12
CA ASP A 256 -4.01 -14.97 -0.48
C ASP A 256 -5.24 -14.11 -0.16
N LEU A 257 -5.14 -13.29 0.89
CA LEU A 257 -6.19 -12.36 1.34
C LEU A 257 -6.73 -11.43 0.24
N ARG A 258 -5.97 -11.19 -0.84
CA ARG A 258 -6.42 -10.37 -1.98
C ARG A 258 -7.61 -11.02 -2.72
N LEU A 259 -7.78 -12.34 -2.62
CA LEU A 259 -8.91 -13.05 -3.21
C LEU A 259 -10.24 -12.71 -2.50
N LEU A 260 -10.21 -12.39 -1.20
CA LEU A 260 -11.40 -12.00 -0.43
C LEU A 260 -11.86 -10.57 -0.74
N GLY A 261 -12.68 -10.43 -1.78
CA GLY A 261 -13.21 -9.14 -2.22
C GLY A 261 -14.45 -8.67 -1.44
N ILE A 262 -14.31 -7.62 -0.62
CA ILE A 262 -15.45 -6.98 0.05
C ILE A 262 -16.12 -5.95 -0.88
N LYS A 263 -17.34 -6.24 -1.35
CA LYS A 263 -18.12 -5.32 -2.19
C LYS A 263 -19.17 -4.56 -1.37
N LYS A 264 -19.00 -3.24 -1.26
CA LYS A 264 -19.90 -2.35 -0.52
C LYS A 264 -21.09 -1.94 -1.41
N VAL A 265 -22.27 -2.44 -1.10
CA VAL A 265 -23.56 -2.00 -1.69
C VAL A 265 -24.19 -0.98 -0.74
N GLN A 266 -24.83 0.06 -1.27
CA GLN A 266 -25.51 1.09 -0.47
C GLN A 266 -26.99 0.71 -0.26
N GLY A 267 -27.49 0.90 0.96
CA GLY A 267 -28.83 0.47 1.38
C GLY A 267 -28.81 -0.85 2.15
N GLY A 268 -29.96 -1.21 2.74
CA GLY A 268 -30.10 -2.38 3.62
C GLY A 268 -29.59 -2.14 5.05
N GLY A 269 -29.79 -3.14 5.91
CA GLY A 269 -29.20 -3.25 7.24
C GLY A 269 -27.94 -4.12 7.25
N LEU A 270 -27.19 -4.12 8.35
CA LEU A 270 -25.94 -4.90 8.47
C LEU A 270 -26.15 -6.41 8.23
N ARG A 271 -27.30 -6.95 8.67
CA ARG A 271 -27.67 -8.38 8.49
C ARG A 271 -28.08 -8.76 7.07
N ASP A 272 -28.26 -7.79 6.18
CA ASP A 272 -28.55 -8.06 4.76
C ASP A 272 -27.25 -8.33 3.97
N SER A 273 -26.09 -8.21 4.62
CA SER A 273 -24.80 -8.65 4.08
C SER A 273 -24.73 -10.17 4.04
N PHE A 274 -24.23 -10.76 2.96
CA PHE A 274 -24.02 -12.20 2.85
C PHE A 274 -22.68 -12.51 2.16
N LEU A 275 -22.15 -13.71 2.41
CA LEU A 275 -21.03 -14.26 1.65
C LEU A 275 -21.54 -14.82 0.32
N VAL A 276 -20.84 -14.54 -0.78
CA VAL A 276 -21.08 -15.15 -2.08
C VAL A 276 -20.10 -16.31 -2.23
N ASP A 277 -20.60 -17.52 -2.44
CA ASP A 277 -19.78 -18.70 -2.74
C ASP A 277 -19.26 -18.59 -4.19
N GLY A 278 -18.16 -17.86 -4.36
CA GLY A 278 -17.59 -17.49 -5.64
C GLY A 278 -17.22 -16.01 -5.68
N VAL A 279 -17.59 -15.32 -6.76
CA VAL A 279 -17.12 -13.95 -7.03
C VAL A 279 -18.25 -13.00 -7.38
N ALA A 280 -18.19 -11.79 -6.81
CA ALA A 280 -19.07 -10.69 -7.13
C ALA A 280 -18.26 -9.44 -7.44
N PHE A 281 -18.62 -8.73 -8.50
CA PHE A 281 -18.06 -7.42 -8.86
C PHE A 281 -19.19 -6.43 -9.14
N LYS A 282 -18.89 -5.14 -9.02
CA LYS A 282 -19.89 -4.10 -9.31
C LYS A 282 -20.18 -4.10 -10.80
N LYS A 283 -21.47 -4.06 -11.18
CA LYS A 283 -21.90 -3.88 -12.57
C LYS A 283 -21.10 -2.73 -13.23
N THR A 284 -20.37 -3.07 -14.30
CA THR A 284 -19.58 -2.13 -15.09
C THR A 284 -20.48 -1.35 -16.06
N PHE A 285 -19.91 -0.46 -16.87
CA PHE A 285 -20.69 0.29 -17.85
C PHE A 285 -21.30 -0.66 -18.90
N SER A 286 -22.61 -0.53 -19.11
CA SER A 286 -23.37 -1.36 -20.04
C SER A 286 -23.78 -0.56 -21.27
N TYR A 287 -23.53 -1.14 -22.44
CA TYR A 287 -23.86 -0.59 -23.76
C TYR A 287 -25.25 -1.07 -24.23
N ALA A 288 -25.70 -0.61 -25.39
CA ALA A 288 -27.00 -0.99 -25.95
C ALA A 288 -27.09 -2.51 -26.20
N GLY A 289 -28.21 -3.13 -25.82
CA GLY A 289 -28.42 -4.59 -25.92
C GLY A 289 -28.23 -5.35 -24.60
N PHE A 290 -27.58 -4.77 -23.58
CA PHE A 290 -27.35 -5.43 -22.29
C PHE A 290 -28.63 -5.93 -21.59
N GLU A 291 -29.76 -5.25 -21.76
CA GLU A 291 -31.02 -5.65 -21.11
C GLU A 291 -31.66 -6.91 -21.72
N MET A 292 -31.33 -7.21 -22.98
CA MET A 292 -31.80 -8.39 -23.71
C MET A 292 -30.97 -9.63 -23.40
N GLN A 293 -29.75 -9.48 -22.91
CA GLN A 293 -28.89 -10.61 -22.52
C GLN A 293 -29.49 -11.35 -21.33
N PRO A 294 -29.49 -12.70 -21.32
CA PRO A 294 -29.89 -13.47 -20.15
C PRO A 294 -29.02 -13.10 -18.93
N LYS A 295 -29.68 -12.95 -17.78
CA LYS A 295 -29.07 -12.47 -16.51
C LYS A 295 -28.77 -13.60 -15.52
N SER A 296 -29.12 -14.83 -15.89
CA SER A 296 -28.91 -16.04 -15.10
C SER A 296 -28.64 -17.19 -16.07
N TYR A 297 -27.61 -17.97 -15.76
CA TYR A 297 -27.22 -19.18 -16.48
C TYR A 297 -27.00 -20.28 -15.44
N ALA A 298 -27.29 -21.52 -15.80
CA ALA A 298 -26.85 -22.70 -15.06
C ALA A 298 -25.62 -23.27 -15.76
N ASP A 299 -24.64 -23.76 -14.99
CA ASP A 299 -23.45 -24.49 -15.44
C ASP A 299 -22.83 -23.94 -16.73
N CYS A 300 -22.25 -22.74 -16.65
CA CYS A 300 -21.84 -21.95 -17.80
C CYS A 300 -20.34 -21.64 -17.87
N ASP A 301 -19.75 -21.78 -19.06
CA ASP A 301 -18.35 -21.43 -19.30
C ASP A 301 -18.13 -19.91 -19.35
N VAL A 302 -17.04 -19.47 -18.71
CA VAL A 302 -16.66 -18.06 -18.55
C VAL A 302 -15.34 -17.78 -19.29
N LEU A 303 -15.41 -16.93 -20.32
CA LEU A 303 -14.25 -16.46 -21.09
C LEU A 303 -13.71 -15.15 -20.48
N LEU A 304 -12.43 -15.15 -20.14
CA LEU A 304 -11.74 -13.99 -19.54
C LEU A 304 -10.77 -13.37 -20.55
N LEU A 305 -11.01 -12.11 -20.91
CA LEU A 305 -10.26 -11.39 -21.94
C LEU A 305 -9.52 -10.15 -21.40
N ASN A 306 -8.39 -9.88 -22.02
CA ASN A 306 -7.60 -8.65 -21.90
C ASN A 306 -7.55 -7.90 -23.24
N VAL A 307 -8.62 -8.00 -24.03
CA VAL A 307 -8.74 -7.47 -25.40
C VAL A 307 -9.96 -6.55 -25.48
N GLU A 308 -9.83 -5.43 -26.19
CA GLU A 308 -10.93 -4.51 -26.46
C GLU A 308 -11.80 -5.05 -27.59
N LEU A 309 -13.13 -5.05 -27.38
CA LEU A 309 -14.13 -5.45 -28.35
C LEU A 309 -14.94 -4.22 -28.83
N GLU A 310 -14.24 -3.14 -29.15
CA GLU A 310 -14.77 -1.95 -29.82
C GLU A 310 -14.24 -1.86 -31.26
N LEU A 311 -15.00 -1.23 -32.17
CA LEU A 311 -14.51 -0.88 -33.51
C LEU A 311 -13.52 0.29 -33.40
N ARG A 312 -12.24 -0.05 -33.22
CA ARG A 312 -11.11 0.88 -33.18
C ARG A 312 -9.96 0.33 -34.01
N ALA A 313 -9.11 1.23 -34.52
CA ALA A 313 -7.85 0.83 -35.13
C ALA A 313 -6.99 0.09 -34.09
N GLU A 314 -6.45 -1.09 -34.44
CA GLU A 314 -5.67 -1.92 -33.51
C GLU A 314 -4.33 -1.29 -33.06
N ARG A 315 -3.92 -0.19 -33.70
CA ARG A 315 -2.70 0.54 -33.37
C ARG A 315 -2.96 2.03 -33.46
N ASP A 316 -2.64 2.73 -32.37
CA ASP A 316 -2.43 4.17 -32.41
C ASP A 316 -1.36 4.50 -33.46
N ASN A 317 -1.73 5.34 -34.45
CA ASN A 317 -0.87 5.81 -35.56
C ASN A 317 -0.63 4.83 -36.73
N ALA A 318 -1.57 3.93 -37.04
CA ALA A 318 -1.56 3.23 -38.33
C ALA A 318 -1.99 4.15 -39.49
N GLU A 319 -1.05 4.72 -40.25
CA GLU A 319 -1.36 5.44 -41.50
C GLU A 319 -1.75 4.46 -42.62
N VAL A 320 -3.04 4.40 -42.96
CA VAL A 320 -3.52 3.70 -44.16
C VAL A 320 -3.38 4.61 -45.38
N ARG A 321 -2.41 4.31 -46.26
CA ARG A 321 -2.15 5.07 -47.49
C ARG A 321 -2.81 4.39 -48.68
N LEU A 322 -3.86 5.00 -49.22
CA LEU A 322 -4.62 4.49 -50.36
C LEU A 322 -4.22 5.22 -51.64
N THR A 323 -4.08 4.48 -52.74
CA THR A 323 -3.77 5.03 -54.07
C THR A 323 -4.97 5.12 -55.01
N ASP A 324 -6.05 4.39 -54.70
CA ASP A 324 -7.29 4.35 -55.47
C ASP A 324 -8.50 4.41 -54.51
N PRO A 325 -9.50 5.30 -54.73
CA PRO A 325 -10.75 5.32 -53.99
C PRO A 325 -11.46 3.96 -53.86
N SER A 326 -11.29 3.04 -54.82
CA SER A 326 -11.88 1.69 -54.76
C SER A 326 -11.39 0.88 -53.55
N GLN A 327 -10.15 1.14 -53.09
CA GLN A 327 -9.52 0.44 -51.98
C GLN A 327 -10.04 0.91 -50.62
N TYR A 328 -10.69 2.08 -50.54
CA TYR A 328 -11.27 2.58 -49.29
C TYR A 328 -12.33 1.64 -48.72
N GLN A 329 -13.23 1.12 -49.58
CA GLN A 329 -14.26 0.18 -49.16
C GLN A 329 -13.64 -1.11 -48.61
N SER A 330 -12.59 -1.63 -49.25
CA SER A 330 -11.93 -2.86 -48.79
C SER A 330 -11.24 -2.72 -47.42
N VAL A 331 -10.81 -1.51 -47.05
CA VAL A 331 -10.29 -1.23 -45.69
C VAL A 331 -11.41 -1.22 -44.67
N VAL A 332 -12.52 -0.54 -44.96
CA VAL A 332 -13.71 -0.53 -44.09
C VAL A 332 -14.22 -1.95 -43.88
N ASP A 333 -14.40 -2.73 -44.96
CA ASP A 333 -14.84 -4.11 -44.90
C ASP A 333 -13.84 -4.99 -44.11
N ALA A 334 -12.53 -4.74 -44.21
CA ALA A 334 -11.52 -5.44 -43.42
C ALA A 334 -11.61 -5.13 -41.92
N GLU A 335 -11.84 -3.88 -41.52
CA GLU A 335 -12.05 -3.50 -40.10
C GLU A 335 -13.27 -4.21 -39.51
N TRP A 336 -14.40 -4.24 -40.24
CA TRP A 336 -15.59 -5.00 -39.83
C TRP A 336 -15.28 -6.50 -39.71
N ASN A 337 -14.62 -7.10 -40.70
CA ASN A 337 -14.27 -8.51 -40.69
C ASN A 337 -13.34 -8.89 -39.53
N VAL A 338 -12.38 -8.03 -39.15
CA VAL A 338 -11.51 -8.26 -37.98
C VAL A 338 -12.32 -8.29 -36.69
N ILE A 339 -13.26 -7.36 -36.49
CA ILE A 339 -14.11 -7.37 -35.29
C ILE A 339 -15.06 -8.57 -35.28
N TYR A 340 -15.73 -8.88 -36.40
CA TYR A 340 -16.59 -10.06 -36.48
C TYR A 340 -15.83 -11.37 -36.27
N ALA A 341 -14.58 -11.50 -36.76
CA ALA A 341 -13.74 -12.66 -36.51
C ALA A 341 -13.42 -12.84 -35.01
N LYS A 342 -13.10 -11.75 -34.29
CA LYS A 342 -12.90 -11.78 -32.82
C LYS A 342 -14.16 -12.20 -32.08
N LEU A 343 -15.31 -11.63 -32.45
CA LEU A 343 -16.60 -11.95 -31.83
C LEU A 343 -17.06 -13.38 -32.11
N GLN A 344 -16.85 -13.87 -33.34
CA GLN A 344 -17.16 -15.24 -33.72
C GLN A 344 -16.24 -16.23 -33.00
N ALA A 345 -14.93 -15.96 -32.88
CA ALA A 345 -14.02 -16.79 -32.09
C ALA A 345 -14.43 -16.88 -30.60
N CYS A 346 -14.93 -15.78 -30.02
CA CYS A 346 -15.52 -15.80 -28.67
C CYS A 346 -16.78 -16.68 -28.60
N ALA A 347 -17.66 -16.65 -29.61
CA ALA A 347 -18.85 -17.50 -29.65
C ALA A 347 -18.53 -18.98 -29.91
N ASP A 348 -17.56 -19.27 -30.78
CA ASP A 348 -17.09 -20.61 -31.13
C ASP A 348 -16.40 -21.31 -29.94
N SER A 349 -15.90 -20.55 -28.97
CA SER A 349 -15.38 -21.09 -27.70
C SER A 349 -16.45 -21.77 -26.83
N GLY A 350 -17.74 -21.57 -27.13
CA GLY A 350 -18.87 -22.07 -26.34
C GLY A 350 -19.21 -21.24 -25.10
N ALA A 351 -18.36 -20.28 -24.72
CA ALA A 351 -18.55 -19.46 -23.52
C ALA A 351 -19.86 -18.67 -23.53
N LYS A 352 -20.57 -18.70 -22.39
CA LYS A 352 -21.83 -17.98 -22.17
C LYS A 352 -21.64 -16.65 -21.43
N VAL A 353 -20.50 -16.46 -20.79
CA VAL A 353 -20.13 -15.23 -20.10
C VAL A 353 -18.78 -14.75 -20.63
N VAL A 354 -18.73 -13.56 -21.21
CA VAL A 354 -17.49 -12.94 -21.73
C VAL A 354 -17.16 -11.70 -20.90
N LEU A 355 -16.10 -11.77 -20.11
CA LEU A 355 -15.60 -10.66 -19.31
C LEU A 355 -14.33 -10.08 -19.94
N SER A 356 -14.27 -8.76 -20.11
CA SER A 356 -13.04 -8.07 -20.53
C SER A 356 -12.60 -7.00 -19.53
N ARG A 357 -11.30 -6.94 -19.29
CA ARG A 357 -10.66 -5.80 -18.61
C ARG A 357 -10.79 -4.50 -19.42
N LEU A 358 -10.87 -4.60 -20.75
CA LEU A 358 -11.03 -3.48 -21.67
C LEU A 358 -12.50 -3.28 -22.07
N ALA A 359 -12.79 -2.28 -22.90
CA ALA A 359 -14.16 -1.98 -23.30
C ALA A 359 -14.74 -3.05 -24.25
N ILE A 360 -16.07 -3.16 -24.25
CA ILE A 360 -16.86 -3.99 -25.17
C ILE A 360 -17.92 -3.04 -25.74
N GLY A 361 -17.92 -2.80 -27.06
CA GLY A 361 -18.77 -1.78 -27.68
C GLY A 361 -20.20 -2.24 -27.92
N ASP A 362 -21.05 -1.33 -28.43
CA ASP A 362 -22.45 -1.61 -28.77
C ASP A 362 -22.58 -2.78 -29.76
N LEU A 363 -21.76 -2.81 -30.83
CA LEU A 363 -21.76 -3.88 -31.83
C LEU A 363 -21.53 -5.27 -31.21
N ALA A 364 -20.51 -5.38 -30.35
CA ALA A 364 -20.18 -6.61 -29.65
C ALA A 364 -21.31 -7.01 -28.69
N THR A 365 -21.87 -6.03 -27.97
CA THR A 365 -22.96 -6.24 -27.01
C THR A 365 -24.23 -6.77 -27.69
N GLN A 366 -24.56 -6.25 -28.89
CA GLN A 366 -25.65 -6.73 -29.73
C GLN A 366 -25.38 -8.14 -30.27
N PHE A 367 -24.21 -8.38 -30.86
CA PHE A 367 -23.81 -9.69 -31.40
C PHE A 367 -23.89 -10.82 -30.36
N PHE A 368 -23.53 -10.53 -29.11
CA PHE A 368 -23.65 -11.46 -27.98
C PHE A 368 -25.09 -11.60 -27.47
N ALA A 369 -25.89 -10.52 -27.47
CA ALA A 369 -27.30 -10.58 -27.11
C ALA A 369 -28.10 -11.50 -28.05
N ASP A 370 -27.85 -11.45 -29.36
CA ASP A 370 -28.48 -12.31 -30.36
C ASP A 370 -28.12 -13.82 -30.21
N ARG A 371 -27.17 -14.16 -29.34
CA ARG A 371 -26.62 -15.52 -29.14
C ARG A 371 -26.79 -16.05 -27.71
N ASP A 372 -27.56 -15.35 -26.88
CA ASP A 372 -27.68 -15.64 -25.44
C ASP A 372 -26.31 -15.74 -24.74
N ILE A 373 -25.44 -14.77 -25.01
CA ILE A 373 -24.13 -14.60 -24.36
C ILE A 373 -24.16 -13.29 -23.57
N PHE A 374 -23.81 -13.35 -22.28
CA PHE A 374 -23.65 -12.18 -21.44
C PHE A 374 -22.25 -11.60 -21.61
N CYS A 375 -22.13 -10.27 -21.73
CA CYS A 375 -20.82 -9.62 -21.79
C CYS A 375 -20.69 -8.43 -20.82
N ALA A 376 -19.51 -8.29 -20.21
CA ALA A 376 -19.17 -7.12 -19.40
C ALA A 376 -17.73 -6.65 -19.68
N GLY A 377 -17.59 -5.42 -20.15
CA GLY A 377 -16.30 -4.75 -20.33
C GLY A 377 -15.90 -3.92 -19.12
N ARG A 378 -14.66 -3.43 -19.11
CA ARG A 378 -14.05 -2.56 -18.08
C ARG A 378 -14.09 -3.17 -16.67
N VAL A 379 -13.94 -4.50 -16.57
CA VAL A 379 -13.82 -5.20 -15.29
C VAL A 379 -12.46 -4.88 -14.65
N LEU A 380 -12.43 -4.64 -13.34
CA LEU A 380 -11.19 -4.35 -12.63
C LEU A 380 -10.25 -5.56 -12.64
N GLU A 381 -8.94 -5.31 -12.72
CA GLU A 381 -7.92 -6.37 -12.80
C GLU A 381 -7.95 -7.31 -11.57
N GLU A 382 -8.15 -6.76 -10.37
CA GLU A 382 -8.35 -7.56 -9.16
C GLU A 382 -9.56 -8.49 -9.26
N ASP A 383 -10.65 -8.03 -9.86
CA ASP A 383 -11.88 -8.81 -9.99
C ASP A 383 -11.74 -9.86 -11.10
N MET A 384 -11.05 -9.53 -12.20
CA MET A 384 -10.66 -10.51 -13.22
C MET A 384 -9.78 -11.63 -12.64
N ARG A 385 -8.82 -11.30 -11.77
CA ARG A 385 -7.99 -12.31 -11.09
C ARG A 385 -8.79 -13.17 -10.11
N ARG A 386 -9.75 -12.59 -9.38
CA ARG A 386 -10.68 -13.36 -8.53
C ARG A 386 -11.54 -14.32 -9.35
N VAL A 387 -12.09 -13.87 -10.49
CA VAL A 387 -12.89 -14.73 -11.38
C VAL A 387 -12.03 -15.85 -11.96
N ALA A 388 -10.80 -15.56 -12.40
CA ALA A 388 -9.84 -16.55 -12.89
C ALA A 388 -9.60 -17.69 -11.87
N GLU A 389 -9.36 -17.33 -10.60
CA GLU A 389 -9.17 -18.32 -9.53
C GLU A 389 -10.46 -19.13 -9.26
N ALA A 390 -11.62 -18.46 -9.23
CA ALA A 390 -12.90 -19.09 -8.91
C ALA A 390 -13.44 -20.01 -10.04
N THR A 391 -13.13 -19.74 -11.30
CA THR A 391 -13.53 -20.58 -12.45
C THR A 391 -12.43 -21.53 -12.92
N GLY A 392 -11.21 -21.40 -12.39
CA GLY A 392 -10.01 -22.06 -12.93
C GLY A 392 -9.58 -21.54 -14.31
N GLY A 393 -10.17 -20.44 -14.80
CA GLY A 393 -9.91 -19.88 -16.11
C GLY A 393 -8.67 -18.98 -16.15
N ALA A 394 -7.97 -18.95 -17.29
CA ALA A 394 -6.84 -18.05 -17.52
C ALA A 394 -7.24 -16.84 -18.39
N VAL A 395 -6.80 -15.64 -18.01
CA VAL A 395 -7.08 -14.41 -18.76
C VAL A 395 -6.31 -14.39 -20.09
N GLN A 396 -7.03 -14.43 -21.21
CA GLN A 396 -6.46 -14.45 -22.55
C GLN A 396 -6.26 -13.03 -23.11
N SER A 397 -5.11 -12.79 -23.73
CA SER A 397 -4.80 -11.52 -24.43
C SER A 397 -4.94 -11.63 -25.96
N SER A 398 -5.51 -12.73 -26.44
CA SER A 398 -5.87 -13.00 -27.84
C SER A 398 -7.22 -13.70 -27.87
N THR A 399 -7.99 -13.53 -28.94
CA THR A 399 -9.23 -14.29 -29.20
C THR A 399 -8.98 -15.53 -30.07
N THR A 400 -7.85 -15.61 -30.76
CA THR A 400 -7.38 -16.82 -31.45
C THR A 400 -6.34 -17.54 -30.59
N SER A 401 -6.47 -18.87 -30.48
CA SER A 401 -5.49 -19.77 -29.86
C SER A 401 -4.23 -19.94 -30.70
#